data_AF-A0A972NTF5-F1
#
_entry.id   AF-A0A972NTF5-F1
#
_cell.length_a   1.000
_cell.length_b   1.000
_cell.length_c   1.000
_cell.angle_alpha   90.00
_cell.angle_beta   90.00
_cell.angle_gamma   90.00
#
_symmetry.space_group_name_H-M   'P 1'
#
loop_
_entity.id
_entity.type
_entity.pdbx_description
1 polymer ?
#
loop_
_entity_poly.entity_id
_entity_poly.type
_entity_poly.pdbx_seq_one_letter_code
_entity_poly.pdbx_strand_id
1 'polypeptide(L)'
;MRYEDLIRDARNEALTESGRVRAASDAIFVLCQQPGVAARLSADDAALVVSLRDWVLRVAPLEPLPMSPSEAVALAERVHKARSSDDA
;
A
#
# COMPACT_ATOMS: atom_id res chain seq x y z
N MET A 1 14.16 1.09 1.76
CA MET A 1 13.66 0.91 0.38
C MET A 1 12.84 2.12 0.01
N ARG A 2 12.88 2.60 -1.24
CA ARG A 2 12.11 3.79 -1.66
C ARG A 2 10.72 3.38 -2.16
N TYR A 3 9.78 4.32 -2.11
CA TYR A 3 8.42 4.10 -2.63
C TYR A 3 8.43 3.68 -4.09
N GLU A 4 9.29 4.29 -4.90
CA GLU A 4 9.37 4.04 -6.35
C GLU A 4 9.80 2.60 -6.67
N ASP A 5 10.75 2.05 -5.89
CA ASP A 5 11.18 0.66 -6.04
C ASP A 5 10.05 -0.30 -5.70
N LEU A 6 9.34 -0.04 -4.60
CA LEU A 6 8.24 -0.88 -4.11
C LEU A 6 7.04 -0.86 -5.06
N ILE A 7 6.70 0.30 -5.62
CA ILE A 7 5.64 0.40 -6.63
C ILE A 7 6.01 -0.26 -7.94
N ARG A 8 7.28 -0.21 -8.35
CA ARG A 8 7.75 -0.98 -9.51
C ARG A 8 7.50 -2.46 -9.28
N ASP A 9 7.85 -2.99 -8.11
CA ASP A 9 7.65 -4.40 -7.79
C ASP A 9 6.15 -4.75 -7.68
N ALA A 10 5.33 -3.90 -7.08
CA ALA A 10 3.87 -4.09 -7.01
C ALA A 10 3.21 -4.16 -8.40
N ARG A 11 3.77 -3.45 -9.39
CA ARG A 11 3.31 -3.47 -10.79
C ARG A 11 3.96 -4.57 -11.63
N ASN A 12 4.95 -5.29 -11.10
CA ASN A 12 5.70 -6.30 -11.85
C ASN A 12 4.87 -7.59 -11.98
N GLU A 13 4.29 -7.82 -13.15
CA GLU A 13 3.49 -9.01 -13.45
C GLU A 13 4.29 -10.33 -13.45
N ALA A 14 5.62 -10.26 -13.44
CA ALA A 14 6.46 -11.44 -13.26
C ALA A 14 6.49 -11.94 -11.80
N LEU A 15 6.00 -11.15 -10.83
CA LEU A 15 5.88 -11.55 -9.42
C LEU A 15 4.50 -12.17 -9.15
N THR A 16 4.43 -13.00 -8.10
CA THR A 16 3.16 -13.54 -7.63
C THR A 16 2.23 -12.42 -7.17
N GLU A 17 0.91 -12.66 -7.23
CA GLU A 17 -0.08 -11.68 -6.76
C GLU A 17 0.16 -11.30 -5.29
N SER A 18 0.44 -12.28 -4.42
CA SER A 18 0.80 -12.02 -3.02
C SER A 18 2.07 -11.19 -2.85
N GLY A 19 3.09 -11.41 -3.69
CA GLY A 19 4.31 -10.61 -3.70
C GLY A 19 4.05 -9.17 -4.11
N ARG A 20 3.20 -8.96 -5.11
CA ARG A 20 2.79 -7.62 -5.57
C ARG A 20 1.97 -6.87 -4.51
N VAL A 21 1.03 -7.55 -3.86
CA VAL A 21 0.23 -6.99 -2.75
C VAL A 21 1.14 -6.65 -1.56
N ARG A 22 2.11 -7.51 -1.23
CA ARG A 22 3.12 -7.24 -0.21
C ARG A 22 3.97 -6.01 -0.53
N ALA A 23 4.44 -5.89 -1.77
CA ALA A 23 5.23 -4.74 -2.22
C ALA A 23 4.43 -3.43 -2.14
N ALA A 24 3.15 -3.44 -2.53
CA ALA A 24 2.26 -2.28 -2.36
C ALA A 24 2.05 -1.92 -0.88
N SER A 25 1.90 -2.92 0.01
CA SER A 25 1.81 -2.71 1.45
C SER A 25 3.07 -2.05 2.03
N ASP A 26 4.24 -2.52 1.62
CA ASP A 26 5.52 -1.93 2.04
C ASP A 26 5.66 -0.48 1.51
N ALA A 27 5.18 -0.20 0.29
CA ALA A 27 5.15 1.16 -0.26
C ALA A 27 4.29 2.10 0.60
N ILE A 28 3.09 1.65 0.95
CA ILE A 28 2.17 2.37 1.85
C ILE A 28 2.81 2.60 3.21
N PHE A 29 3.46 1.58 3.78
CA PHE A 29 4.11 1.70 5.08
C PHE A 29 5.20 2.77 5.08
N VAL A 30 6.04 2.80 4.05
CA VAL A 30 7.07 3.85 3.88
C VAL A 30 6.44 5.25 3.77
N LEU A 31 5.30 5.39 3.10
CA LEU A 31 4.60 6.67 2.99
C LEU A 31 3.98 7.09 4.33
N CYS A 32 3.35 6.17 5.06
CA CYS A 32 2.72 6.45 6.35
C CYS A 32 3.73 6.81 7.46
N GLN A 33 5.02 6.52 7.28
CA GLN A 33 6.08 7.02 8.17
C GLN A 33 6.33 8.52 8.03
N GLN A 34 5.85 9.15 6.96
CA GLN A 34 6.04 10.58 6.78
C GLN A 34 5.04 11.41 7.60
N PRO A 35 5.46 12.58 8.12
CA PRO A 35 4.62 13.41 8.97
C PRO A 35 3.27 13.76 8.34
N GLY A 36 2.19 13.45 9.06
CA GLY A 36 0.83 13.80 8.69
C GLY A 36 0.19 12.97 7.58
N VAL A 37 0.91 12.07 6.90
CA VAL A 37 0.32 11.26 5.81
C VAL A 37 -0.81 10.37 6.32
N ALA A 38 -0.57 9.61 7.39
CA ALA A 38 -1.57 8.72 7.96
C ALA A 38 -2.82 9.48 8.46
N ALA A 39 -2.65 10.72 8.95
CA ALA A 39 -3.74 11.56 9.42
C ALA A 39 -4.57 12.20 8.29
N ARG A 40 -4.01 12.30 7.07
CA ARG A 40 -4.68 12.84 5.88
C ARG A 40 -5.46 11.78 5.09
N LEU A 41 -5.39 10.51 5.47
CA LEU A 41 -6.12 9.44 4.79
C LEU A 41 -7.63 9.57 5.03
N SER A 42 -8.41 9.25 4.00
CA SER A 42 -9.85 9.03 4.17
C SER A 42 -10.09 7.86 5.11
N ALA A 43 -11.28 7.81 5.75
CA ALA A 43 -11.65 6.68 6.60
C ALA A 43 -11.61 5.34 5.83
N ASP A 44 -12.02 5.37 4.56
CA ASP A 44 -12.01 4.19 3.69
C ASP A 44 -10.58 3.73 3.37
N ASP A 45 -9.70 4.65 2.97
CA ASP A 45 -8.30 4.30 2.70
C ASP A 45 -7.59 3.84 3.98
N ALA A 46 -7.86 4.47 5.13
CA ALA A 46 -7.31 4.03 6.41
C ALA A 46 -7.74 2.60 6.77
N ALA A 47 -9.02 2.25 6.55
CA ALA A 47 -9.52 0.90 6.78
C ALA A 47 -8.85 -0.13 5.86
N LEU A 48 -8.65 0.21 4.58
CA LEU A 48 -7.94 -0.65 3.62
C LEU A 48 -6.47 -0.84 4.01
N VAL A 49 -5.79 0.22 4.46
CA VAL A 49 -4.41 0.15 4.96
C VAL A 49 -4.30 -0.76 6.18
N VAL A 50 -5.27 -0.68 7.11
CA VAL A 50 -5.31 -1.57 8.29
C VAL A 50 -5.54 -3.02 7.88
N SER A 51 -6.50 -3.29 6.98
CA SER A 51 -6.76 -4.64 6.46
C SER A 51 -5.52 -5.25 5.80
N LEU A 52 -4.83 -4.46 4.97
CA LEU A 52 -3.61 -4.88 4.30
C LEU A 52 -2.47 -5.16 5.29
N ARG A 53 -2.32 -4.32 6.33
CA ARG A 53 -1.35 -4.53 7.40
C ARG A 53 -1.64 -5.82 8.17
N ASP A 54 -2.90 -6.06 8.52
CA ASP A 54 -3.29 -7.24 9.30
C ASP A 54 -3.08 -8.53 8.49
N TRP A 55 -3.34 -8.52 7.18
CA TRP A 55 -2.98 -9.63 6.29
C TRP A 55 -1.47 -9.84 6.25
N VAL A 56 -0.67 -8.79 6.07
CA VAL A 56 0.80 -8.88 6.08
C VAL A 56 1.34 -9.52 7.35
N LEU A 57 0.81 -9.13 8.50
CA LEU A 57 1.32 -9.57 9.80
C LEU A 57 0.90 -11.01 10.17
N ARG A 58 -0.20 -11.51 9.59
CA ARG A 58 -0.84 -12.75 10.06
C ARG A 58 -0.99 -13.84 9.00
N VAL A 59 -0.97 -13.47 7.72
CA VAL A 59 -1.39 -14.36 6.62
C VAL A 59 -0.36 -14.40 5.49
N ALA A 60 0.31 -13.28 5.17
CA ALA A 60 1.23 -13.22 4.04
C ALA A 60 2.35 -14.29 4.12
N PRO A 61 2.76 -14.88 2.97
CA PRO A 61 2.31 -14.61 1.60
C PRO A 61 1.12 -15.48 1.15
N LEU A 62 0.33 -16.04 2.07
CA LEU A 62 -0.74 -16.98 1.76
C LEU A 62 -2.05 -16.29 1.31
N GLU A 63 -2.87 -17.08 0.62
CA GLU A 63 -4.24 -16.73 0.27
C GLU A 63 -5.22 -16.94 1.44
N PRO A 64 -6.39 -16.27 1.45
CA PRO A 64 -6.85 -15.31 0.44
C PRO A 64 -6.17 -13.94 0.57
N LEU A 65 -6.02 -13.26 -0.56
CA LEU A 65 -5.54 -11.88 -0.59
C LEU A 65 -6.64 -10.95 -0.06
N PRO A 66 -6.29 -9.88 0.68
CA PRO A 66 -7.26 -8.93 1.22
C PRO A 66 -7.86 -8.03 0.13
N MET A 67 -7.15 -7.89 -1.01
CA MET A 67 -7.54 -7.17 -2.21
C MET A 67 -6.63 -7.62 -3.37
N SER A 68 -7.03 -7.31 -4.61
CA SER A 68 -6.21 -7.60 -5.78
C SER A 68 -4.92 -6.76 -5.83
N PRO A 69 -3.88 -7.20 -6.56
CA PRO A 69 -2.67 -6.39 -6.76
C PRO A 69 -2.96 -4.99 -7.32
N SER A 70 -3.92 -4.88 -8.25
CA SER A 70 -4.31 -3.59 -8.84
C SER A 70 -4.95 -2.65 -7.84
N GLU A 71 -5.81 -3.16 -6.95
CA GLU A 71 -6.40 -2.37 -5.87
C GLU A 71 -5.35 -1.92 -4.85
N ALA A 72 -4.38 -2.79 -4.52
CA ALA A 72 -3.28 -2.46 -3.61
C ALA A 72 -2.37 -1.36 -4.20
N VAL A 73 -2.07 -1.43 -5.50
CA VAL A 73 -1.33 -0.37 -6.21
C VAL A 73 -2.12 0.94 -6.21
N ALA A 74 -3.41 0.91 -6.54
CA ALA A 74 -4.26 2.09 -6.54
C ALA A 74 -4.36 2.73 -5.14
N LEU A 75 -4.42 1.92 -4.08
CA LEU A 75 -4.37 2.40 -2.70
C LEU A 75 -3.04 3.09 -2.40
N ALA A 76 -1.92 2.48 -2.77
CA ALA A 76 -0.60 3.05 -2.57
C ALA A 76 -0.39 4.39 -3.30
N GLU A 77 -0.98 4.54 -4.49
CA GLU A 77 -1.01 5.81 -5.23
C GLU A 77 -1.85 6.89 -4.55
N ARG A 78 -3.02 6.53 -3.99
CA ARG A 78 -3.85 7.47 -3.22
C ARG A 78 -3.14 7.94 -1.96
N VAL A 79 -2.48 7.05 -1.22
CA VAL A 79 -1.66 7.39 -0.06
C VAL A 79 -0.48 8.29 -0.47
N HIS A 80 0.15 8.01 -1.61
CA HIS A 80 1.22 8.86 -2.15
C HIS A 80 0.72 10.25 -2.51
N LYS A 81 -0.50 10.37 -3.03
CA LYS A 81 -1.13 11.66 -3.33
C LYS A 81 -1.43 12.43 -2.03
N ALA A 82 -1.92 11.76 -0.99
CA ALA A 82 -2.19 12.37 0.30
C ALA A 82 -0.93 12.95 0.98
N ARG A 83 0.25 12.41 0.66
CA ARG A 83 1.55 13.01 1.06
C ARG A 83 1.81 14.36 0.40
N SER A 84 1.42 14.52 -0.86
CA SER A 84 1.71 15.71 -1.66
C SER A 84 0.66 16.81 -1.52
N SER A 85 -0.44 16.56 -0.79
CA SER A 85 -1.45 17.57 -0.47
C SER A 85 -0.99 18.48 0.68
N ASP A 86 0.03 19.29 0.38
CA ASP A 86 0.24 20.63 0.93
C ASP A 86 0.12 21.58 -0.27
N ASP A 87 -1.11 21.98 -0.63
CA ASP A 87 -1.46 23.20 -1.38
C ASP A 87 -2.92 23.16 -1.84
N ALA A 88 -3.78 23.79 -1.04
CA ALA A 88 -4.96 24.56 -1.45
C ALA A 88 -5.45 25.40 -0.26
#